data_AF-J3CI26-F1
#
_entry.id   AF-J3CI26-F1
#
_cell.length_a   1.000
_cell.length_b   1.000
_cell.length_c   1.000
_cell.angle_alpha   90.00
_cell.angle_beta   90.00
_cell.angle_gamma   90.00
#
_symmetry.space_group_name_H-M   'P 1'
#
loop_
_entity.id
_entity.type
_entity.pdbx_description
1 polymer ?
#
loop_
_entity_poly.entity_id
_entity_poly.type
_entity_poly.pdbx_seq_one_letter_code
_entity_poly.pdbx_strand_id
1 'polypeptide(L)'
;MRKIHTILNYCIATVWIINGLFCKVFNFVPRHEQIVARILNNDHSRILTILIGLSEIVMALWILTGVKTKLNAILQITTIAAMNILEFILVPDLLLWGKFNSLFAFLFILLIYFNEFYLNPKTPHHNA
;
A
#
# COMPACT_ATOMS: atom_id res chain seq x y z
N MET A 1 7.48 -19.27 12.85
CA MET A 1 7.74 -18.03 12.07
C MET A 1 7.30 -18.11 10.61
N ARG A 2 7.67 -19.15 9.84
CA ARG A 2 7.31 -19.27 8.41
C ARG A 2 5.80 -19.19 8.09
N LYS A 3 4.94 -19.85 8.89
CA LYS A 3 3.47 -19.77 8.71
C LYS A 3 2.91 -18.37 8.96
N ILE A 4 3.41 -17.66 9.97
CA ILE A 4 2.98 -16.29 10.32
C ILE A 4 3.35 -15.33 9.19
N HIS A 5 4.58 -15.41 8.67
CA HIS A 5 5.01 -14.61 7.52
C HIS A 5 4.12 -14.82 6.28
N THR A 6 3.79 -16.06 5.98
CA THR A 6 2.89 -16.38 4.86
C THR A 6 1.49 -15.82 5.07
N ILE A 7 0.91 -15.96 6.27
CA ILE A 7 -0.40 -15.38 6.59
C ILE A 7 -0.38 -13.86 6.45
N LEU A 8 0.66 -13.20 6.98
CA LEU A 8 0.80 -11.75 6.86
C LEU A 8 0.93 -11.30 5.41
N ASN A 9 1.69 -12.02 4.57
CA ASN A 9 1.77 -11.72 3.13
C ASN A 9 0.40 -11.81 2.45
N TYR A 10 -0.40 -12.82 2.76
CA TYR A 10 -1.77 -12.93 2.22
C TYR A 10 -2.67 -11.79 2.70
N CYS A 11 -2.59 -11.42 3.99
CA CYS A 11 -3.35 -10.28 4.53
C CYS A 11 -2.94 -8.97 3.82
N ILE A 12 -1.63 -8.71 3.70
CA ILE A 12 -1.10 -7.52 3.03
C ILE A 12 -1.54 -7.51 1.55
N ALA A 13 -1.34 -8.60 0.81
CA ALA A 13 -1.77 -8.72 -0.58
C ALA A 13 -3.28 -8.46 -0.74
N THR A 14 -4.10 -8.94 0.20
CA THR A 14 -5.54 -8.68 0.20
C THR A 14 -5.85 -7.20 0.37
N VAL A 15 -5.15 -6.49 1.26
CA VAL A 15 -5.28 -5.03 1.42
C VAL A 15 -4.96 -4.30 0.10
N TRP A 16 -3.88 -4.69 -0.58
CA TRP A 16 -3.51 -4.11 -1.88
C TRP A 16 -4.54 -4.40 -2.97
N ILE A 17 -5.09 -5.62 -3.03
CA ILE A 17 -6.16 -5.97 -4.00
C ILE A 17 -7.43 -5.18 -3.71
N ILE A 18 -7.84 -5.08 -2.45
CA ILE A 18 -9.06 -4.35 -2.08
C ILE A 18 -8.91 -2.87 -2.44
N ASN A 19 -7.79 -2.25 -2.09
CA ASN A 19 -7.54 -0.84 -2.41
C ASN A 19 -7.39 -0.60 -3.92
N GLY A 20 -6.65 -1.46 -4.63
CA GLY A 20 -6.41 -1.28 -6.05
C GLY A 20 -7.66 -1.57 -6.89
N LEU A 21 -8.25 -2.75 -6.71
CA LEU A 21 -9.37 -3.20 -7.54
C LEU A 21 -10.69 -2.55 -7.13
N PHE A 22 -11.08 -2.65 -5.85
CA PHE A 22 -12.41 -2.19 -5.43
C PHE A 22 -12.45 -0.67 -5.27
N CYS A 23 -11.48 -0.08 -4.57
CA CYS A 23 -11.52 1.35 -4.29
C CYS A 23 -11.17 2.19 -5.53
N LYS A 24 -10.17 1.79 -6.34
CA LYS A 24 -9.66 2.62 -7.45
C LYS A 24 -10.14 2.20 -8.83
N VAL A 25 -10.07 0.91 -9.19
CA VAL A 25 -10.51 0.45 -10.52
C VAL A 25 -12.03 0.48 -10.67
N PHE A 26 -12.76 -0.07 -9.69
CA PHE A 26 -14.23 -0.06 -9.70
C PHE A 26 -14.84 1.26 -9.24
N ASN A 27 -14.05 2.20 -8.71
CA ASN A 27 -14.49 3.49 -8.19
C ASN A 27 -15.61 3.38 -7.13
N PHE A 28 -15.63 2.31 -6.31
CA PHE A 28 -16.62 2.18 -5.23
C PHE A 28 -16.49 3.27 -4.16
N VAL A 29 -15.37 3.99 -4.14
CA VAL A 29 -15.11 5.06 -3.19
C VAL A 29 -14.62 6.31 -3.95
N PRO A 30 -15.52 7.25 -4.31
CA PRO A 30 -15.19 8.40 -5.15
C PRO A 30 -14.19 9.37 -4.51
N ARG A 31 -13.90 9.23 -3.20
CA ARG A 31 -12.89 10.03 -2.52
C ARG A 31 -11.49 9.91 -3.14
N HIS A 32 -11.13 8.74 -3.69
CA HIS A 32 -9.80 8.55 -4.29
C HIS A 32 -9.65 9.35 -5.58
N GLU A 33 -10.71 9.40 -6.40
CA GLU A 33 -10.75 10.25 -7.59
C GLU A 33 -10.65 11.73 -7.21
N GLN A 34 -11.32 12.16 -6.14
CA GLN A 34 -11.24 13.54 -5.64
C GLN A 34 -9.84 13.89 -5.10
N ILE A 35 -9.17 12.98 -4.40
CA ILE A 35 -7.77 13.15 -3.97
C ILE A 35 -6.87 13.36 -5.19
N VAL A 36 -6.97 12.48 -6.19
CA VAL A 36 -6.16 12.57 -7.41
C VAL A 36 -6.47 13.85 -8.19
N ALA A 37 -7.75 14.23 -8.30
CA ALA A 37 -8.17 15.48 -8.93
C ALA A 37 -7.59 16.70 -8.22
N ARG A 38 -7.54 16.71 -6.88
CA ARG A 38 -7.00 17.83 -6.11
C ARG A 38 -5.47 17.93 -6.19
N ILE A 39 -4.78 16.79 -6.27
CA ILE A 39 -3.30 16.75 -6.35
C ILE A 39 -2.82 17.07 -7.77
N LEU A 40 -3.42 16.47 -8.81
CA LEU A 40 -2.97 16.64 -10.20
C LEU A 40 -3.70 17.73 -10.96
N ASN A 41 -4.78 18.30 -10.42
CA ASN A 41 -5.60 19.37 -11.00
C ASN A 41 -5.96 19.12 -12.48
N ASN A 42 -6.31 17.86 -12.79
CA ASN A 42 -6.45 17.36 -14.15
C ASN A 42 -7.83 16.69 -14.33
N ASP A 43 -8.49 17.01 -15.44
CA ASP A 43 -9.75 16.41 -15.88
C ASP A 43 -9.67 14.88 -16.10
N HIS A 44 -8.45 14.33 -16.20
CA HIS A 44 -8.17 12.90 -16.37
C HIS A 44 -7.94 12.15 -15.04
N SER A 45 -8.37 12.72 -13.91
CA SER A 45 -8.21 12.17 -12.55
C SER A 45 -8.68 10.71 -12.41
N ARG A 46 -9.74 10.34 -13.13
CA ARG A 46 -10.27 8.96 -13.17
C ARG A 46 -9.29 7.97 -13.81
N ILE A 47 -8.70 8.31 -14.95
CA ILE A 47 -7.75 7.43 -15.66
C ILE A 47 -6.51 7.21 -14.80
N LEU A 48 -6.01 8.28 -14.19
CA LEU A 48 -4.87 8.22 -13.26
C LEU A 48 -5.18 7.36 -12.03
N THR A 49 -6.39 7.50 -11.45
CA THR A 49 -6.83 6.67 -10.34
C THR A 49 -6.85 5.18 -10.73
N ILE A 50 -7.33 4.84 -11.92
CA ILE A 50 -7.33 3.46 -12.43
C ILE A 50 -5.90 2.94 -12.63
N LEU A 51 -4.99 3.73 -13.19
CA LEU A 51 -3.58 3.35 -13.38
C LEU A 51 -2.89 3.09 -12.04
N ILE A 52 -3.18 3.90 -11.03
CA ILE A 52 -2.71 3.67 -9.65
C ILE A 52 -3.30 2.35 -9.13
N GLY A 53 -4.60 2.12 -9.31
CA GLY A 53 -5.26 0.87 -8.88
C GLY A 53 -4.68 -0.38 -9.54
N LEU A 54 -4.35 -0.31 -10.84
CA LEU A 54 -3.67 -1.39 -11.55
C LEU A 54 -2.26 -1.64 -10.99
N SER A 55 -1.53 -0.58 -10.67
CA SER A 55 -0.20 -0.68 -10.06
C SER A 55 -0.26 -1.37 -8.69
N GLU A 56 -1.33 -1.12 -7.92
CA GLU A 56 -1.56 -1.79 -6.63
C GLU A 56 -1.88 -3.29 -6.79
N ILE A 57 -2.64 -3.67 -7.83
CA ILE A 57 -2.90 -5.07 -8.14
C ILE A 57 -1.59 -5.79 -8.52
N VAL A 58 -0.74 -5.15 -9.33
CA VAL A 58 0.58 -5.71 -9.68
C VAL A 58 1.44 -5.88 -8.43
N MET A 59 1.42 -4.92 -7.49
CA MET A 59 2.10 -5.04 -6.20
C MET A 59 1.58 -6.25 -5.40
N ALA A 60 0.26 -6.46 -5.36
CA ALA A 60 -0.33 -7.62 -4.70
C ALA A 60 0.15 -8.95 -5.30
N LEU A 61 0.16 -9.05 -6.63
CA LEU A 61 0.69 -10.23 -7.31
C LEU A 61 2.18 -10.44 -7.00
N TRP A 62 2.96 -9.37 -6.93
CA TRP A 62 4.37 -9.44 -6.55
C TRP A 62 4.54 -9.98 -5.12
N ILE A 63 3.74 -9.49 -4.16
CA ILE A 63 3.72 -10.03 -2.78
C ILE A 63 3.46 -11.55 -2.80
N LEU A 64 2.46 -12.00 -3.56
CA LEU A 64 2.05 -13.41 -3.62
C LEU A 64 3.10 -14.31 -4.29
N THR A 65 3.79 -13.81 -5.32
CA THR A 65 4.87 -14.57 -5.99
C THR A 65 6.10 -14.76 -5.10
N GLY A 66 6.29 -13.89 -4.10
CA GLY A 66 7.41 -13.98 -3.16
C GLY A 66 8.79 -13.82 -3.82
N VAL A 67 8.85 -13.20 -5.00
CA VAL A 67 10.10 -12.91 -5.72
C VAL A 67 10.73 -11.64 -5.18
N LYS A 68 12.03 -11.67 -4.84
CA LYS A 68 12.78 -10.51 -4.30
C LYS A 68 11.99 -9.73 -3.21
N THR A 69 11.53 -10.46 -2.20
CA THR A 69 10.63 -9.96 -1.14
C THR A 69 11.12 -8.68 -0.46
N LYS A 70 12.43 -8.52 -0.25
CA LYS A 70 13.04 -7.30 0.29
C LYS A 70 12.78 -6.07 -0.58
N LEU A 71 12.98 -6.19 -1.89
CA LEU A 71 12.75 -5.08 -2.83
C LEU A 71 11.27 -4.72 -2.85
N ASN A 72 10.41 -5.73 -2.87
CA ASN A 72 8.96 -5.55 -2.83
C ASN A 72 8.52 -4.84 -1.53
N ALA A 73 9.07 -5.19 -0.37
CA ALA A 73 8.77 -4.51 0.88
C ALA A 73 9.25 -3.05 0.90
N ILE A 74 10.46 -2.77 0.41
CA ILE A 74 10.97 -1.39 0.30
C ILE A 74 10.07 -0.55 -0.61
N LEU A 75 9.65 -1.10 -1.75
CA LEU A 75 8.73 -0.43 -2.67
C LEU A 75 7.38 -0.17 -2.00
N GLN A 76 6.78 -1.15 -1.34
CA GLN A 76 5.53 -0.96 -0.60
C GLN A 76 5.64 0.16 0.44
N ILE A 77 6.69 0.12 1.28
CA ILE A 77 6.92 1.14 2.31
C ILE A 77 7.06 2.52 1.68
N THR A 78 7.86 2.63 0.61
CA THR A 78 8.09 3.89 -0.09
C THR A 78 6.81 4.42 -0.71
N THR A 79 6.02 3.57 -1.36
CA THR A 79 4.73 3.95 -1.97
C THR A 79 3.74 4.42 -0.90
N ILE A 80 3.56 3.66 0.19
CA ILE A 80 2.64 4.01 1.28
C ILE A 80 3.07 5.33 1.94
N ALA A 81 4.36 5.52 2.19
CA ALA A 81 4.89 6.75 2.78
C ALA A 81 4.67 7.94 1.84
N ALA A 82 5.00 7.80 0.55
CA ALA A 82 4.85 8.86 -0.43
C ALA A 82 3.39 9.30 -0.59
N MET A 83 2.46 8.36 -0.76
CA MET A 83 1.04 8.69 -0.88
C MET A 83 0.50 9.34 0.40
N ASN A 84 0.89 8.83 1.57
CA ASN A 84 0.37 9.34 2.83
C ASN A 84 0.87 10.77 3.12
N ILE A 85 2.13 11.08 2.79
CA ILE A 85 2.67 12.43 2.89
C ILE A 85 1.89 13.40 1.97
N LEU A 86 1.66 12.99 0.71
CA LEU A 86 0.88 13.79 -0.24
C LEU A 86 -0.55 14.03 0.25
N GLU A 87 -1.23 12.97 0.71
CA GLU A 87 -2.59 13.06 1.25
C GLU A 87 -2.65 13.96 2.49
N PHE A 88 -1.69 13.84 3.41
CA PHE A 88 -1.63 14.63 4.64
C PHE A 88 -1.45 16.13 4.38
N ILE A 89 -0.61 16.50 3.41
CA ILE A 89 -0.31 17.90 3.09
C ILE A 89 -1.41 18.53 2.24
N LEU A 90 -1.85 17.82 1.18
CA LEU A 90 -2.66 18.43 0.12
C LEU A 90 -4.16 18.21 0.29
N VAL A 91 -4.56 17.12 0.96
CA VAL A 91 -5.97 16.72 0.99
C VAL A 91 -6.44 16.23 2.38
N PRO A 92 -6.03 16.87 3.50
CA PRO A 92 -6.33 16.40 4.86
C PRO A 92 -7.82 16.18 5.14
N ASP A 93 -8.69 16.93 4.45
CA ASP A 93 -10.15 16.90 4.64
C ASP A 93 -10.84 15.68 4.01
N LEU A 94 -10.22 15.04 2.99
CA LEU A 94 -10.81 13.88 2.30
C LEU A 94 -10.35 12.54 2.90
N LEU A 95 -9.42 12.57 3.85
CA LEU A 95 -9.01 11.37 4.55
C LEU A 95 -10.10 10.94 5.52
N LEU A 96 -10.41 9.63 5.49
CA LEU A 96 -11.41 9.00 6.36
C LEU A 96 -11.27 9.36 7.86
N TRP A 97 -10.04 9.56 8.31
CA TRP A 97 -9.69 9.85 9.70
C TRP A 97 -8.89 11.17 9.81
N GLY A 98 -8.95 12.02 8.78
CA GLY A 98 -8.11 13.21 8.67
C GLY A 98 -6.62 12.89 8.85
N LYS A 99 -5.96 13.65 9.71
CA LYS A 99 -4.53 13.50 10.05
C LYS A 99 -4.19 12.15 10.70
N PHE A 100 -5.15 11.47 11.35
CA PHE A 100 -4.91 10.16 11.95
C PHE A 100 -4.65 9.05 10.92
N ASN A 101 -4.98 9.25 9.64
CA ASN A 101 -4.62 8.29 8.59
C ASN A 101 -3.10 8.07 8.51
N SER A 102 -2.29 9.07 8.86
CA SER A 102 -0.84 8.94 8.91
C SER A 102 -0.36 7.94 9.97
N LEU A 103 -1.05 7.87 11.10
CA LEU A 103 -0.76 6.88 12.14
C LEU A 103 -1.05 5.45 11.64
N PHE A 104 -2.19 5.24 10.97
CA PHE A 104 -2.52 3.93 10.39
C PHE A 104 -1.52 3.50 9.31
N ALA A 105 -1.12 4.43 8.42
CA ALA A 105 -0.10 4.16 7.42
C ALA A 105 1.26 3.82 8.05
N PHE A 106 1.65 4.54 9.10
CA PHE A 106 2.88 4.27 9.85
C PHE A 106 2.86 2.87 10.48
N LEU A 107 1.76 2.48 11.13
CA LEU A 107 1.60 1.14 11.70
C LEU A 107 1.65 0.05 10.62
N PHE A 108 1.07 0.31 9.44
CA PHE A 108 1.09 -0.62 8.32
C PHE A 108 2.49 -0.77 7.70
N ILE A 109 3.25 0.33 7.57
CA ILE A 109 4.67 0.31 7.17
C ILE A 109 5.48 -0.53 8.16
N LEU A 110 5.26 -0.31 9.46
CA LEU A 110 5.95 -1.05 10.52
C LEU A 110 5.62 -2.55 10.44
N LEU A 111 4.36 -2.91 10.21
CA LEU A 111 3.94 -4.30 9.98
C LEU A 111 4.68 -4.94 8.79
N ILE A 112 4.77 -4.24 7.65
CA ILE A 112 5.49 -4.74 6.46
C ILE A 112 6.98 -4.91 6.77
N TYR A 113 7.58 -3.93 7.45
CA TYR A 113 8.99 -3.98 7.84
C TYR A 113 9.28 -5.17 8.77
N PHE A 114 8.51 -5.35 9.85
CA PHE A 114 8.68 -6.48 10.76
C PHE A 114 8.45 -7.83 10.06
N ASN A 115 7.46 -7.90 9.18
CA ASN A 115 7.17 -9.11 8.42
C ASN A 115 8.32 -9.51 7.49
N GLU A 116 8.96 -8.55 6.83
CA GLU A 116 10.04 -8.84 5.87
C GLU A 116 11.42 -8.97 6.50
N PHE A 117 11.76 -8.16 7.50
CA PHE A 117 13.13 -8.13 8.04
C PHE A 117 13.32 -9.00 9.28
N TYR A 118 12.25 -9.30 10.03
CA TYR A 118 12.33 -10.06 11.28
C TYR A 118 11.67 -11.44 11.19
N LEU A 119 10.49 -11.52 10.56
CA LEU A 119 9.73 -12.78 10.45
C LEU A 119 10.07 -13.62 9.22
N ASN A 120 10.74 -13.04 8.22
CA ASN A 120 11.12 -13.76 7.02
C ASN A 120 12.23 -14.78 7.35
N PRO A 121 11.98 -16.09 7.16
CA PRO A 121 12.96 -17.12 7.47
C PRO A 121 14.15 -17.15 6.50
N LYS A 122 14.10 -16.39 5.40
CA LYS A 122 15.19 -16.27 4.42
C LYS A 122 16.18 -15.14 4.76
N THR A 123 15.93 -14.37 5.81
CA THR A 123 16.82 -13.28 6.23
C THR A 123 17.99 -13.85 7.06
N PRO A 124 19.25 -13.43 6.85
CA PRO A 124 20.43 -14.09 7.44
C PRO A 124 20.53 -13.99 8.97
N HIS A 125 19.66 -13.21 9.62
CA HIS A 125 19.75 -12.90 11.05
C HIS A 125 19.39 -14.07 11.99
N HIS A 126 18.98 -15.23 11.45
CA HIS A 126 18.58 -16.40 12.25
C HIS A 126 19.66 -17.51 12.31
N ASN A 127 20.87 -17.25 11.80
CA ASN A 127 22.01 -18.18 11.86
C ASN A 127 23.13 -17.63 12.76
N ALA A 128 22.82 -17.25 14.00
CA ALA A 128 23.81 -16.96 15.03
C ALA A 128 23.43 -17.69 16.32
#